data_AF-A0A257PDY7-F1
#
_entry.id   AF-A0A257PDY7-F1
#
_cell.length_a   1.000
_cell.length_b   1.000
_cell.length_c   1.000
_cell.angle_alpha   90.00
_cell.angle_beta   90.00
_cell.angle_gamma   90.00
#
_symmetry.space_group_name_H-M   'P 1'
#
loop_
_entity.id
_entity.type
_entity.pdbx_description
1 polymer ?
#
loop_
_entity_poly.entity_id
_entity_poly.type
_entity_poly.pdbx_seq_one_letter_code
_entity_poly.pdbx_strand_id
1 'polypeptide(L)'
;MDPHPLDKSWHGIRQSTLLGAADPEQEPVAVKLPSSWGKSAADALVALLPDRSAVEAARAADAWIAPIAARAATAGLSENPGPLLHALFTRRQGSPSADIWRNQPGNAPGFVFNPNGFFDEAGSFAVAGFGDAVESAVTALTLAAPSAHRLSLGFTDLHLFLSRLGLEYGAPAARDVTQTLAAFMAARAAIASARLLARGAAPGHAVERTKPPAECALPALTLAARDAQSAALHAGTCRHQTLLGFAADPSVEALLGAETINFAPAFSPLNGDGMLMQWAQARL
;
A
#
# COMPACT_ATOMS: atom_id res chain seq x y z
N MET A 1 -0.07 29.25 -12.11
CA MET A 1 -0.08 27.82 -12.50
C MET A 1 -1.52 27.44 -12.64
N ASP A 2 -1.97 27.10 -13.84
CA ASP A 2 -3.31 26.54 -14.02
C ASP A 2 -3.40 25.23 -13.23
N PRO A 3 -4.51 24.97 -12.51
CA PRO A 3 -4.66 23.71 -11.80
C PRO A 3 -4.68 22.58 -12.82
N HIS A 4 -3.72 21.67 -12.73
CA HIS A 4 -3.75 20.43 -13.50
C HIS A 4 -5.11 19.74 -13.28
N PRO A 5 -5.78 19.29 -14.36
CA PRO A 5 -7.03 18.55 -14.21
C PRO A 5 -6.78 17.28 -13.39
N LEU A 6 -7.68 16.98 -12.45
CA LEU A 6 -7.59 15.79 -11.61
C LEU A 6 -7.60 14.52 -12.46
N ASP A 7 -6.87 13.50 -12.01
CA ASP A 7 -6.89 12.19 -12.65
C ASP A 7 -8.31 11.57 -12.65
N LYS A 8 -8.62 10.80 -13.69
CA LYS A 8 -9.93 10.16 -13.89
C LYS A 8 -10.34 9.25 -12.75
N SER A 9 -9.40 8.69 -11.99
CA SER A 9 -9.70 7.89 -10.79
C SER A 9 -10.47 8.64 -9.71
N TRP A 10 -10.51 9.98 -9.76
CA TRP A 10 -11.28 10.81 -8.83
C TRP A 10 -12.69 11.16 -9.35
N HIS A 11 -12.99 10.90 -10.62
CA HIS A 11 -14.30 11.22 -11.19
C HIS A 11 -15.40 10.33 -10.60
N GLY A 12 -16.55 10.92 -10.31
CA GLY A 12 -17.70 10.21 -9.71
C GLY A 12 -17.57 9.92 -8.21
N ILE A 13 -16.42 10.21 -7.58
CA ILE A 13 -16.26 10.08 -6.14
C ILE A 13 -16.90 11.28 -5.45
N ARG A 14 -17.93 11.03 -4.64
CA ARG A 14 -18.54 12.07 -3.81
C ARG A 14 -17.51 12.58 -2.78
N GLN A 15 -17.30 13.89 -2.76
CA GLN A 15 -16.39 14.54 -1.82
C GLN A 15 -17.15 15.30 -0.72
N SER A 16 -16.54 15.39 0.45
CA SER A 16 -16.98 16.24 1.56
C SER A 16 -15.78 16.95 2.16
N THR A 17 -16.05 18.03 2.91
CA THR A 17 -15.04 18.73 3.70
C THR A 17 -15.27 18.41 5.16
N LEU A 18 -14.23 17.94 5.84
CA LEU A 18 -14.20 17.69 7.28
C LEU A 18 -13.11 18.56 7.90
N LEU A 19 -13.20 18.84 9.20
CA LEU A 19 -12.09 19.42 9.95
C LEU A 19 -11.16 18.29 10.39
N GLY A 20 -9.88 18.39 10.07
CA GLY A 20 -8.84 17.43 10.44
C GLY A 20 -7.78 18.07 11.34
N ALA A 21 -7.22 17.30 12.26
CA ALA A 21 -6.11 17.72 13.12
C ALA A 21 -5.16 16.54 13.34
N ALA A 22 -3.84 16.77 13.35
CA ALA A 22 -2.88 15.70 13.60
C ALA A 22 -2.83 15.29 15.08
N ASP A 23 -3.19 16.20 15.97
CA ASP A 23 -3.30 16.00 17.42
C ASP A 23 -4.54 16.75 17.96
N PRO A 24 -5.22 16.25 19.01
CA PRO A 24 -6.39 16.92 19.59
C PRO A 24 -6.17 18.37 20.06
N GLU A 25 -4.93 18.75 20.38
CA GLU A 25 -4.58 20.10 20.85
C GLU A 25 -4.27 21.07 19.70
N GLN A 26 -4.12 20.57 18.47
CA GLN A 26 -3.83 21.41 17.30
C GLN A 26 -5.09 22.03 16.72
N GLU A 27 -4.96 23.24 16.18
CA GLU A 27 -6.06 23.91 15.47
C GLU A 27 -6.46 23.09 14.23
N PRO A 28 -7.73 22.66 14.12
CA PRO A 28 -8.16 21.86 12.99
C PRO A 28 -8.15 22.64 11.68
N VAL A 29 -7.73 21.99 10.60
CA VAL A 29 -7.73 22.55 9.24
C VAL A 29 -8.79 21.89 8.37
N ALA A 30 -9.25 22.60 7.34
CA ALA A 30 -10.22 22.07 6.40
C ALA A 30 -9.57 21.01 5.49
N VAL A 31 -10.16 19.81 5.46
CA VAL A 31 -9.72 18.69 4.62
C VAL A 31 -10.84 18.26 3.69
N LYS A 32 -10.58 18.33 2.37
CA LYS A 32 -11.48 17.83 1.33
C LYS A 32 -11.05 16.43 0.89
N LEU A 33 -11.94 15.45 1.08
CA LEU A 33 -11.66 14.04 0.81
C LEU A 33 -12.94 13.28 0.41
N PRO A 34 -12.85 12.04 -0.09
CA PRO A 34 -14.03 11.22 -0.36
C PRO A 34 -14.94 11.09 0.86
N SER A 35 -16.25 11.21 0.67
CA SER A 35 -17.20 11.22 1.80
C SER A 35 -17.25 9.93 2.59
N SER A 36 -16.85 8.81 1.98
CA SER A 36 -16.75 7.51 2.66
C SER A 36 -15.52 7.37 3.57
N TRP A 37 -14.59 8.32 3.54
CA TRP A 37 -13.29 8.16 4.21
C TRP A 37 -13.29 8.53 5.70
N GLY A 38 -14.24 9.35 6.14
CA GLY A 38 -14.44 9.70 7.55
C GLY A 38 -13.35 10.58 8.16
N LYS A 39 -13.51 10.87 9.46
CA LYS A 39 -12.66 11.78 10.24
C LYS A 39 -11.23 11.29 10.41
N SER A 40 -11.03 10.00 10.69
CA SER A 40 -9.69 9.42 10.87
C SER A 40 -8.78 9.64 9.64
N ALA A 41 -9.33 9.55 8.43
CA ALA A 41 -8.57 9.84 7.22
C ALA A 41 -8.28 11.33 7.01
N ALA A 42 -9.16 12.22 7.48
CA ALA A 42 -8.90 13.66 7.47
C ALA A 42 -7.73 14.00 8.41
N ASP A 43 -7.73 13.44 9.62
CA ASP A 43 -6.66 13.62 10.61
C ASP A 43 -5.32 13.06 10.10
N ALA A 44 -5.37 11.87 9.51
CA ALA A 44 -4.22 11.25 8.87
C ALA A 44 -3.59 12.12 7.77
N LEU A 45 -4.40 12.72 6.90
CA LEU A 45 -3.90 13.62 5.85
C LEU A 45 -3.21 14.86 6.42
N VAL A 46 -3.73 15.43 7.51
CA VAL A 46 -3.11 16.57 8.20
C VAL A 46 -1.79 16.16 8.84
N ALA A 47 -1.73 14.98 9.47
CA ALA A 47 -0.50 14.45 10.05
C ALA A 47 0.59 14.15 9.00
N LEU A 48 0.20 13.73 7.79
CA LEU A 48 1.14 13.49 6.69
C LEU A 48 1.71 14.78 6.11
N LEU A 49 0.88 15.83 6.05
CA LEU A 49 1.22 17.12 5.45
C LEU A 49 1.15 18.23 6.51
N PRO A 50 2.07 18.23 7.49
CA PRO A 50 2.15 19.33 8.44
C PRO A 50 2.39 20.64 7.67
N ASP A 51 1.96 21.76 8.24
CA ASP A 51 2.11 23.12 7.70
C ASP A 51 1.12 23.52 6.58
N ARG A 52 0.10 22.71 6.30
CA ARG A 52 -0.97 23.06 5.35
C ARG A 52 -2.17 23.65 6.06
N SER A 53 -2.59 24.85 5.65
CA SER A 53 -3.81 25.50 6.16
C SER A 53 -5.11 24.89 5.62
N ALA A 54 -5.02 24.13 4.52
CA ALA A 54 -6.09 23.32 3.96
C ALA A 54 -5.49 22.18 3.13
N VAL A 55 -6.15 21.02 3.12
CA VAL A 55 -5.68 19.83 2.40
C VAL A 55 -6.78 19.28 1.50
N GLU A 56 -6.46 18.98 0.24
CA GLU A 56 -7.35 18.27 -0.67
C GLU A 56 -6.74 16.92 -1.04
N ALA A 57 -7.37 15.81 -0.68
CA ALA A 57 -6.83 14.46 -0.87
C ALA A 57 -6.39 14.18 -2.32
N ALA A 58 -7.16 14.68 -3.29
CA ALA A 58 -6.84 14.50 -4.71
C ALA A 58 -5.57 15.23 -5.14
N ARG A 59 -5.41 16.49 -4.70
CA ARG A 59 -4.20 17.28 -4.98
C ARG A 59 -3.00 16.78 -4.19
N ALA A 60 -3.23 16.34 -2.96
CA ALA A 60 -2.21 15.76 -2.10
C ALA A 60 -1.65 14.47 -2.72
N ALA A 61 -2.51 13.62 -3.30
CA ALA A 61 -2.08 12.43 -4.03
C ALA A 61 -1.30 12.80 -5.30
N ASP A 62 -1.81 13.74 -6.10
CA ASP A 62 -1.17 14.20 -7.33
C ASP A 62 0.24 14.76 -7.08
N ALA A 63 0.45 15.43 -5.94
CA ALA A 63 1.74 16.03 -5.58
C ALA A 63 2.90 15.02 -5.52
N TRP A 64 2.66 13.76 -5.13
CA TRP A 64 3.68 12.71 -5.15
C TRP A 64 3.57 11.79 -6.38
N ILE A 65 2.39 11.66 -7.00
CA ILE A 65 2.18 10.81 -8.18
C ILE A 65 2.74 11.47 -9.46
N ALA A 66 2.45 12.75 -9.68
CA ALA A 66 2.84 13.43 -10.93
C ALA A 66 4.37 13.43 -11.17
N PRO A 67 5.24 13.69 -10.16
CA PRO A 67 6.69 13.58 -10.35
C PRO A 67 7.13 12.16 -10.72
N ILE A 68 6.50 11.13 -10.16
CA ILE A 68 6.78 9.72 -10.48
C ILE A 68 6.38 9.42 -11.93
N ALA A 69 5.18 9.83 -12.35
CA ALA A 69 4.71 9.66 -13.72
C ALA A 69 5.61 10.38 -14.75
N ALA A 70 6.05 11.60 -14.44
CA ALA A 70 6.98 12.36 -15.28
C ALA A 70 8.34 11.66 -15.41
N ARG A 71 8.87 11.11 -14.31
CA ARG A 71 10.12 10.33 -14.33
C ARG A 71 9.95 9.01 -15.08
N ALA A 72 8.81 8.34 -14.97
CA ALA A 72 8.51 7.13 -15.74
C ALA A 72 8.54 7.40 -17.25
N ALA A 73 7.92 8.49 -17.69
CA ALA A 73 7.93 8.92 -19.08
C ALA A 73 9.35 9.26 -19.56
N THR A 74 10.12 9.99 -18.75
CA THR A 74 11.53 10.33 -19.04
C THR A 74 12.40 9.07 -19.16
N ALA A 75 12.14 8.05 -18.35
CA ALA A 75 12.84 6.77 -18.36
C ALA A 75 12.39 5.81 -19.49
N GLY A 76 11.43 6.20 -20.32
CA GLY A 76 10.91 5.35 -21.41
C GLY A 76 10.25 4.07 -20.91
N LEU A 77 9.58 4.11 -19.76
CA LEU A 77 8.73 3.01 -19.31
C LEU A 77 7.50 2.93 -20.21
N SER A 78 7.16 1.71 -20.66
CA SER A 78 6.00 1.47 -21.54
C SER A 78 4.67 1.74 -20.83
N GLU A 79 4.66 1.58 -19.50
CA GLU A 79 3.49 1.76 -18.67
C GLU A 79 3.68 2.99 -17.77
N ASN A 80 2.67 3.87 -17.76
CA ASN A 80 2.63 4.99 -16.84
C ASN A 80 2.05 4.52 -15.49
N PRO A 81 2.82 4.59 -14.38
CA PRO A 81 2.32 4.16 -13.07
C PRO A 81 1.23 5.08 -12.50
N GLY A 82 1.10 6.32 -13.01
CA GLY A 82 0.20 7.35 -12.44
C GLY A 82 -1.25 6.91 -12.25
N PRO A 83 -1.96 6.46 -13.31
CA PRO A 83 -3.36 6.04 -13.19
C PRO A 83 -3.58 4.89 -12.20
N LEU A 84 -2.65 3.93 -12.15
CA LEU A 84 -2.75 2.82 -11.20
C LEU A 84 -2.48 3.28 -9.77
N LEU A 85 -1.49 4.16 -9.54
CA LEU A 85 -1.24 4.75 -8.22
C LEU A 85 -2.44 5.56 -7.71
N HIS A 86 -3.08 6.34 -8.59
CA HIS A 86 -4.33 7.03 -8.25
C HIS A 86 -5.44 6.04 -7.92
N ALA A 87 -5.63 4.98 -8.71
CA ALA A 87 -6.64 3.96 -8.45
C ALA A 87 -6.39 3.22 -7.13
N LEU A 88 -5.14 2.87 -6.82
CA LEU A 88 -4.77 2.24 -5.56
C LEU A 88 -5.12 3.14 -4.38
N PHE A 89 -4.81 4.43 -4.48
CA PHE A 89 -5.07 5.36 -3.40
C PHE A 89 -6.57 5.62 -3.22
N THR A 90 -7.33 5.88 -4.30
CA THR A 90 -8.77 6.16 -4.20
C THR A 90 -9.57 4.97 -3.68
N ARG A 91 -9.12 3.75 -3.99
CA ARG A 91 -9.71 2.49 -3.48
C ARG A 91 -9.16 2.08 -2.12
N ARG A 92 -8.31 2.89 -1.50
CA ARG A 92 -7.62 2.58 -0.23
C ARG A 92 -6.87 1.24 -0.25
N GLN A 93 -6.34 0.87 -1.41
CA GLN A 93 -5.59 -0.38 -1.62
C GLN A 93 -4.09 -0.21 -1.31
N GLY A 94 -3.54 0.99 -1.42
CA GLY A 94 -2.18 1.25 -1.00
C GLY A 94 -1.73 2.69 -1.18
N SER A 95 -0.66 3.05 -0.48
CA SER A 95 -0.09 4.40 -0.45
C SER A 95 1.40 4.33 -0.08
N PRO A 96 2.24 5.26 -0.57
CA PRO A 96 3.62 5.31 -0.14
C PRO A 96 3.75 5.82 1.30
N SER A 97 4.89 5.60 1.93
CA SER A 97 5.20 6.09 3.28
C SER A 97 5.23 7.62 3.36
N ALA A 98 5.11 8.15 4.58
CA ALA A 98 5.02 9.60 4.85
C ALA A 98 6.18 10.43 4.28
N ASP A 99 7.37 9.85 4.15
CA ASP A 99 8.55 10.48 3.57
C ASP A 99 8.34 10.81 2.07
N ILE A 100 7.68 9.93 1.31
CA ILE A 100 7.29 10.18 -0.08
C ILE A 100 6.21 11.27 -0.17
N TRP A 101 5.21 11.23 0.72
CA TRP A 101 4.19 12.28 0.82
C TRP A 101 4.79 13.67 1.04
N ARG A 102 5.89 13.74 1.80
CA ARG A 102 6.62 14.98 2.11
C ARG A 102 7.69 15.31 1.07
N ASN A 103 7.82 14.52 0.01
CA ASN A 103 8.86 14.65 -1.01
C ASN A 103 10.29 14.64 -0.42
N GLN A 104 10.50 13.82 0.61
CA GLN A 104 11.78 13.65 1.31
C GLN A 104 12.08 12.15 1.48
N PRO A 105 12.22 11.38 0.38
CA PRO A 105 12.44 9.94 0.48
C PRO A 105 13.67 9.61 1.32
N GLY A 106 13.51 8.69 2.27
CA GLY A 106 14.60 8.16 3.07
C GLY A 106 15.48 7.16 2.31
N ASN A 107 16.40 6.52 3.02
CA ASN A 107 17.26 5.46 2.47
C ASN A 107 16.53 4.14 2.19
N ALA A 108 15.30 3.99 2.72
CA ALA A 108 14.47 2.81 2.57
C ALA A 108 12.99 3.22 2.39
N PRO A 109 12.64 3.94 1.29
CA PRO A 109 11.29 4.41 1.05
C PRO A 109 10.31 3.24 1.03
N GLY A 110 9.11 3.47 1.54
CA GLY A 110 8.13 2.43 1.82
C GLY A 110 6.83 2.57 1.04
N PHE A 111 6.10 1.47 1.00
CA PHE A 111 4.74 1.44 0.47
C PHE A 111 3.91 0.47 1.31
N VAL A 112 2.77 0.96 1.79
CA VAL A 112 1.85 0.19 2.62
C VAL A 112 0.68 -0.23 1.75
N PHE A 113 0.38 -1.52 1.75
CA PHE A 113 -0.82 -2.06 1.11
C PHE A 113 -1.90 -2.35 2.15
N ASN A 114 -3.15 -2.08 1.81
CA ASN A 114 -4.28 -2.63 2.55
C ASN A 114 -4.88 -3.80 1.73
N PRO A 115 -4.57 -5.07 2.08
CA PRO A 115 -5.05 -6.22 1.35
C PRO A 115 -6.58 -6.33 1.37
N ASN A 116 -7.25 -5.71 2.35
CA ASN A 116 -8.72 -5.70 2.43
C ASN A 116 -9.38 -4.98 1.25
N GLY A 117 -8.68 -4.04 0.62
CA GLY A 117 -9.15 -3.35 -0.58
C GLY A 117 -9.13 -4.23 -1.84
N PHE A 118 -8.58 -5.44 -1.78
CA PHE A 118 -8.48 -6.37 -2.91
C PHE A 118 -9.49 -7.52 -2.85
N PHE A 119 -10.43 -7.50 -1.90
CA PHE A 119 -11.61 -8.37 -1.97
C PHE A 119 -12.62 -7.81 -2.98
N ASP A 120 -13.16 -8.67 -3.84
CA ASP A 120 -14.31 -8.32 -4.67
C ASP A 120 -15.62 -8.40 -3.87
N GLU A 121 -16.74 -8.07 -4.53
CA GLU A 121 -18.07 -8.10 -3.92
C GLU A 121 -18.50 -9.51 -3.48
N ALA A 122 -17.91 -10.56 -4.06
CA ALA A 122 -18.14 -11.94 -3.69
C ALA A 122 -17.23 -12.41 -2.53
N GLY A 123 -16.37 -11.54 -2.00
CA GLY A 123 -15.43 -11.87 -0.94
C GLY A 123 -14.20 -12.67 -1.42
N SER A 124 -13.94 -12.70 -2.72
CA SER A 124 -12.74 -13.33 -3.29
C SER A 124 -11.58 -12.37 -3.33
N PHE A 125 -10.40 -12.80 -2.87
CA PHE A 125 -9.19 -11.99 -2.89
C PHE A 125 -8.57 -11.96 -4.30
N ALA A 126 -8.47 -10.76 -4.88
CA ALA A 126 -7.93 -10.51 -6.22
C ALA A 126 -6.39 -10.60 -6.26
N VAL A 127 -5.86 -11.82 -6.18
CA VAL A 127 -4.42 -12.12 -6.14
C VAL A 127 -3.62 -11.44 -7.27
N ALA A 128 -4.13 -11.48 -8.51
CA ALA A 128 -3.44 -10.88 -9.66
C ALA A 128 -3.31 -9.36 -9.49
N GLY A 129 -4.42 -8.68 -9.19
CA GLY A 129 -4.43 -7.23 -8.97
C GLY A 129 -3.55 -6.81 -7.80
N PHE A 130 -3.49 -7.62 -6.73
CA PHE A 130 -2.56 -7.37 -5.63
C PHE A 130 -1.09 -7.46 -6.07
N GLY A 131 -0.73 -8.46 -6.87
CA GLY A 131 0.62 -8.58 -7.41
C GLY A 131 1.01 -7.43 -8.34
N ASP A 132 0.08 -6.96 -9.18
CA ASP A 132 0.31 -5.82 -10.07
C ASP A 132 0.51 -4.51 -9.28
N ALA A 133 -0.21 -4.36 -8.18
CA ALA A 133 -0.02 -3.26 -7.24
C ALA A 133 1.39 -3.29 -6.60
N VAL A 134 1.87 -4.48 -6.22
CA VAL A 134 3.22 -4.65 -5.65
C VAL A 134 4.31 -4.25 -6.65
N GLU A 135 4.21 -4.71 -7.90
CA GLU A 135 5.20 -4.37 -8.94
C GLU A 135 5.19 -2.86 -9.26
N SER A 136 4.00 -2.26 -9.27
CA SER A 136 3.82 -0.84 -9.52
C SER A 136 4.38 0.02 -8.39
N ALA A 137 4.23 -0.41 -7.13
CA ALA A 137 4.84 0.25 -5.99
C ALA A 137 6.37 0.22 -6.05
N VAL A 138 6.98 -0.94 -6.38
CA VAL A 138 8.45 -1.02 -6.54
C VAL A 138 8.93 -0.03 -7.60
N THR A 139 8.24 0.03 -8.73
CA THR A 139 8.55 0.99 -9.80
C THR A 139 8.40 2.42 -9.32
N ALA A 140 7.30 2.74 -8.65
CA ALA A 140 7.03 4.07 -8.10
C ALA A 140 8.09 4.52 -7.09
N LEU A 141 8.45 3.68 -6.12
CA LEU A 141 9.47 3.99 -5.12
C LEU A 141 10.86 4.16 -5.76
N THR A 142 11.20 3.33 -6.74
CA THR A 142 12.49 3.46 -7.46
C THR A 142 12.56 4.77 -8.23
N LEU A 143 11.46 5.20 -8.84
CA LEU A 143 11.38 6.49 -9.53
C LEU A 143 11.38 7.66 -8.55
N ALA A 144 10.72 7.52 -7.40
CA ALA A 144 10.68 8.55 -6.36
C ALA A 144 12.05 8.75 -5.70
N ALA A 145 12.79 7.66 -5.48
CA ALA A 145 14.07 7.62 -4.77
C ALA A 145 15.10 6.75 -5.51
N PRO A 146 15.66 7.22 -6.65
CA PRO A 146 16.52 6.41 -7.52
C PRO A 146 17.83 5.93 -6.87
N SER A 147 18.29 6.63 -5.83
CA SER A 147 19.48 6.28 -5.03
C SER A 147 19.20 5.27 -3.91
N ALA A 148 17.94 4.90 -3.67
CA ALA A 148 17.62 3.94 -2.62
C ALA A 148 18.03 2.53 -3.05
N HIS A 149 18.79 1.86 -2.19
CA HIS A 149 19.18 0.45 -2.37
C HIS A 149 18.28 -0.50 -1.60
N ARG A 150 17.40 0.02 -0.75
CA ARG A 150 16.47 -0.72 0.08
C ARG A 150 15.08 -0.15 -0.13
N LEU A 151 14.07 -0.99 -0.13
CA LEU A 151 12.66 -0.62 -0.09
C LEU A 151 12.02 -1.25 1.15
N SER A 152 10.91 -0.66 1.59
CA SER A 152 10.13 -1.10 2.74
C SER A 152 8.67 -1.33 2.35
N LEU A 153 8.39 -2.41 1.63
CA LEU A 153 7.01 -2.80 1.33
C LEU A 153 6.41 -3.55 2.51
N GLY A 154 5.20 -3.14 2.91
CA GLY A 154 4.46 -3.74 4.02
C GLY A 154 2.96 -3.77 3.74
N PHE A 155 2.21 -4.35 4.67
CA PHE A 155 0.75 -4.32 4.64
C PHE A 155 0.17 -4.01 6.01
N THR A 156 -1.06 -3.51 6.01
CA THR A 156 -1.79 -3.13 7.22
C THR A 156 -3.08 -3.96 7.38
N ASP A 157 -3.73 -3.80 8.52
CA ASP A 157 -5.04 -4.38 8.85
C ASP A 157 -5.15 -5.89 8.59
N LEU A 158 -4.09 -6.62 8.98
CA LEU A 158 -4.03 -8.08 8.82
C LEU A 158 -5.17 -8.77 9.57
N HIS A 159 -5.63 -8.22 10.70
CA HIS A 159 -6.69 -8.87 11.47
C HIS A 159 -8.03 -8.83 10.73
N LEU A 160 -8.38 -7.72 10.07
CA LEU A 160 -9.54 -7.67 9.19
C LEU A 160 -9.37 -8.63 8.01
N PHE A 161 -8.18 -8.68 7.41
CA PHE A 161 -7.90 -9.57 6.28
C PHE A 161 -8.15 -11.03 6.63
N LEU A 162 -7.61 -11.48 7.76
CA LEU A 162 -7.82 -12.84 8.25
C LEU A 162 -9.28 -13.09 8.63
N SER A 163 -9.96 -12.11 9.24
CA SER A 163 -11.36 -12.25 9.63
C SER A 163 -12.29 -12.38 8.43
N ARG A 164 -12.03 -11.66 7.33
CA ARG A 164 -12.76 -11.81 6.05
C ARG A 164 -12.58 -13.19 5.42
N LEU A 165 -11.50 -13.89 5.73
CA LEU A 165 -11.25 -15.27 5.32
C LEU A 165 -11.87 -16.30 6.29
N GLY A 166 -12.57 -15.84 7.34
CA GLY A 166 -13.10 -16.70 8.39
C GLY A 166 -12.03 -17.32 9.29
N LEU A 167 -10.84 -16.71 9.35
CA LEU A 167 -9.70 -17.23 10.13
C LEU A 167 -9.52 -16.48 11.45
N GLU A 168 -9.33 -17.24 12.52
CA GLU A 168 -8.89 -16.69 13.79
C GLU A 168 -7.43 -16.25 13.73
N TYR A 169 -7.13 -15.07 14.28
CA TYR A 169 -5.79 -14.48 14.23
C TYR A 169 -4.67 -15.42 14.73
N GLY A 170 -4.94 -16.15 15.81
CA GLY A 170 -3.96 -17.06 16.43
C GLY A 170 -3.83 -18.43 15.75
N ALA A 171 -4.70 -18.78 14.80
CA ALA A 171 -4.76 -20.11 14.20
C ALA A 171 -3.54 -20.41 13.30
N PRO A 172 -3.11 -21.68 13.19
CA PRO A 172 -2.07 -22.07 12.25
C PRO A 172 -2.36 -21.63 10.81
N ALA A 173 -3.60 -21.82 10.33
CA ALA A 173 -4.02 -21.41 9.00
C ALA A 173 -3.86 -19.90 8.73
N ALA A 174 -4.07 -19.05 9.75
CA ALA A 174 -3.84 -17.61 9.64
C ALA A 174 -2.36 -17.27 9.45
N ARG A 175 -1.47 -18.00 10.14
CA ARG A 175 -0.02 -17.87 9.96
C ARG A 175 0.38 -18.31 8.56
N ASP A 176 -0.18 -19.41 8.06
CA ASP A 176 0.11 -19.90 6.71
C ASP A 176 -0.32 -18.91 5.63
N VAL A 177 -1.51 -18.33 5.76
CA VAL A 177 -1.98 -17.25 4.87
C VAL A 177 -1.05 -16.05 4.92
N THR A 178 -0.66 -15.60 6.12
CA THR A 178 0.23 -14.43 6.30
C THR A 178 1.61 -14.67 5.67
N GLN A 179 2.19 -15.85 5.88
CA GLN A 179 3.47 -16.24 5.28
C GLN A 179 3.37 -16.34 3.75
N THR A 180 2.27 -16.89 3.24
CA THR A 180 2.04 -17.00 1.79
C THR A 180 1.88 -15.63 1.15
N LEU A 181 1.15 -14.71 1.80
CA LEU A 181 0.98 -13.32 1.35
C LEU A 181 2.34 -12.60 1.29
N ALA A 182 3.14 -12.69 2.36
CA ALA A 182 4.47 -12.08 2.40
C ALA A 182 5.42 -12.68 1.34
N ALA A 183 5.40 -14.00 1.14
CA ALA A 183 6.21 -14.66 0.11
C ALA A 183 5.80 -14.23 -1.31
N PHE A 184 4.49 -14.12 -1.58
CA PHE A 184 3.98 -13.60 -2.84
C PHE A 184 4.44 -12.16 -3.09
N MET A 185 4.29 -11.28 -2.10
CA MET A 185 4.76 -9.89 -2.19
C MET A 185 6.26 -9.80 -2.46
N ALA A 186 7.09 -10.55 -1.71
CA ALA A 186 8.53 -10.56 -1.91
C ALA A 186 8.91 -10.96 -3.34
N ALA A 187 8.25 -12.01 -3.87
CA ALA A 187 8.52 -12.51 -5.21
C ALA A 187 8.09 -11.52 -6.31
N ARG A 188 6.87 -10.94 -6.22
CA ARG A 188 6.41 -9.91 -7.16
C ARG A 188 7.30 -8.67 -7.11
N ALA A 189 7.69 -8.24 -5.92
CA ALA A 189 8.62 -7.12 -5.75
C ALA A 189 10.00 -7.41 -6.37
N ALA A 190 10.51 -8.63 -6.21
CA ALA A 190 11.79 -9.04 -6.79
C ALA A 190 11.74 -9.05 -8.33
N ILE A 191 10.63 -9.51 -8.92
CA ILE A 191 10.42 -9.46 -10.37
C ILE A 191 10.48 -8.02 -10.89
N ALA A 192 9.75 -7.08 -10.28
CA ALA A 192 9.80 -5.67 -10.68
C ALA A 192 11.20 -5.07 -10.49
N SER A 193 11.83 -5.35 -9.34
CA SER A 193 13.19 -4.93 -9.03
C SER A 193 14.23 -5.45 -10.03
N ALA A 194 14.07 -6.68 -10.53
CA ALA A 194 14.93 -7.27 -11.55
C ALA A 194 14.74 -6.60 -12.92
N ARG A 195 13.49 -6.30 -13.32
CA ARG A 195 13.22 -5.55 -14.56
C ARG A 195 13.84 -4.15 -14.54
N LEU A 196 13.86 -3.50 -13.37
CA LEU A 196 14.51 -2.20 -13.20
C LEU A 196 16.03 -2.31 -13.25
N LEU A 197 16.62 -3.37 -12.70
CA LEU A 197 18.05 -3.64 -12.83
C LEU A 197 18.46 -3.82 -14.30
N ALA A 198 17.67 -4.56 -15.08
CA ALA A 198 17.94 -4.77 -16.50
C ALA A 198 17.94 -3.47 -17.33
N ARG A 199 17.39 -2.36 -16.80
CA ARG A 199 17.29 -1.06 -17.48
C ARG A 199 18.37 -0.06 -17.08
N GLY A 200 19.21 -0.33 -16.08
CA GLY A 200 20.17 0.66 -15.60
C GLY A 200 21.31 0.10 -14.76
N ALA A 201 22.28 0.95 -14.47
CA ALA A 201 23.41 0.58 -13.62
C ALA A 201 23.00 0.66 -12.13
N ALA A 202 22.97 -0.48 -11.46
CA ALA A 202 22.93 -0.60 -10.01
C ALA A 202 23.67 -1.88 -9.61
N PRO A 203 24.15 -2.00 -8.36
CA PRO A 203 24.58 -3.27 -7.83
C PRO A 203 23.45 -4.31 -7.98
N GLY A 204 23.77 -5.47 -8.55
CA GLY A 204 22.86 -6.60 -8.60
C GLY A 204 22.91 -7.36 -7.29
N HIS A 205 21.74 -7.59 -6.67
CA HIS A 205 21.60 -8.39 -5.46
C HIS A 205 20.90 -9.71 -5.79
N ALA A 206 21.38 -10.82 -5.21
CA ALA A 206 20.75 -12.12 -5.42
C ALA A 206 19.29 -12.11 -4.95
N VAL A 207 18.40 -12.70 -5.75
CA VAL A 207 17.00 -12.88 -5.34
C VAL A 207 16.92 -13.95 -4.26
N GLU A 208 16.36 -13.60 -3.10
CA GLU A 208 16.18 -14.53 -1.99
C GLU A 208 15.03 -15.52 -2.26
N ARG A 209 15.21 -16.77 -1.81
CA ARG A 209 14.17 -17.80 -1.87
C ARG A 209 13.35 -17.80 -0.59
N THR A 210 12.15 -17.25 -0.64
CA THR A 210 11.14 -17.32 0.43
C THR A 210 10.20 -18.51 0.25
N LYS A 211 10.37 -19.61 0.97
CA LYS A 211 9.52 -20.80 0.76
C LYS A 211 8.13 -20.57 1.38
N PRO A 212 7.03 -20.42 0.61
CA PRO A 212 5.70 -20.38 1.19
C PRO A 212 5.34 -21.74 1.81
N PRO A 213 4.37 -21.79 2.75
CA PRO A 213 3.77 -23.02 3.24
C PRO A 213 3.34 -23.96 2.10
N ALA A 214 3.33 -25.27 2.40
CA ALA A 214 2.88 -26.28 1.43
C ALA A 214 1.38 -26.14 1.13
N GLU A 215 0.60 -25.71 2.12
CA GLU A 215 -0.84 -25.51 2.05
C GLU A 215 -1.19 -24.20 2.75
N CYS A 216 -2.23 -23.54 2.26
CA CYS A 216 -2.74 -22.29 2.81
C CYS A 216 -4.23 -22.19 2.44
N ALA A 217 -5.02 -21.54 3.29
CA ALA A 217 -6.47 -21.41 3.13
C ALA A 217 -6.88 -20.62 1.87
N LEU A 218 -5.93 -20.04 1.14
CA LEU A 218 -6.10 -19.41 -0.16
C LEU A 218 -5.30 -20.16 -1.23
N PRO A 219 -5.85 -21.22 -1.86
CA PRO A 219 -5.13 -22.01 -2.87
C PRO A 219 -4.61 -21.18 -4.05
N ALA A 220 -5.38 -20.20 -4.52
CA ALA A 220 -4.98 -19.31 -5.61
C ALA A 220 -3.76 -18.45 -5.24
N LEU A 221 -3.68 -17.99 -3.98
CA LEU A 221 -2.53 -17.23 -3.48
C LEU A 221 -1.29 -18.13 -3.38
N THR A 222 -1.45 -19.37 -2.93
CA THR A 222 -0.36 -20.35 -2.85
C THR A 222 0.23 -20.65 -4.22
N LEU A 223 -0.62 -20.89 -5.23
CA LEU A 223 -0.18 -21.12 -6.61
C LEU A 223 0.57 -19.90 -7.15
N ALA A 224 -0.02 -18.71 -7.02
CA ALA A 224 0.59 -17.47 -7.48
C ALA A 224 1.92 -17.16 -6.77
N ALA A 225 2.04 -17.47 -5.47
CA ALA A 225 3.29 -17.32 -4.71
C ALA A 225 4.41 -18.21 -5.27
N ARG A 226 4.09 -19.46 -5.62
CA ARG A 226 5.06 -20.40 -6.21
C ARG A 226 5.49 -19.95 -7.60
N ASP A 227 4.54 -19.55 -8.44
CA ASP A 227 4.81 -19.10 -9.80
C ASP A 227 5.65 -17.82 -9.78
N ALA A 228 5.28 -16.83 -8.96
CA ALA A 228 6.05 -15.61 -8.78
C ALA A 228 7.46 -15.91 -8.26
N GLN A 229 7.60 -16.83 -7.29
CA GLN A 229 8.92 -17.21 -6.79
C GLN A 229 9.79 -17.86 -7.87
N SER A 230 9.22 -18.76 -8.67
CA SER A 230 9.93 -19.38 -9.78
C SER A 230 10.44 -18.33 -10.78
N ALA A 231 9.58 -17.38 -11.15
CA ALA A 231 9.92 -16.28 -12.03
C ALA A 231 10.99 -15.34 -11.43
N ALA A 232 10.88 -15.01 -10.15
CA ALA A 232 11.85 -14.18 -9.44
C ALA A 232 13.23 -14.85 -9.39
N LEU A 233 13.28 -16.15 -9.09
CA LEU A 233 14.53 -16.93 -9.07
C LEU A 233 15.14 -17.07 -10.48
N HIS A 234 14.30 -17.19 -11.51
CA HIS A 234 14.77 -17.21 -12.89
C HIS A 234 15.45 -15.90 -13.31
N ALA A 235 15.01 -14.76 -12.77
CA ALA A 235 15.68 -13.47 -12.99
C ALA A 235 17.07 -13.41 -12.33
N GLY A 236 17.31 -14.21 -11.28
CA GLY A 236 18.60 -14.39 -10.61
C GLY A 236 19.04 -13.23 -9.71
N THR A 237 19.03 -12.00 -10.24
CA THR A 237 19.43 -10.78 -9.53
C THR A 237 18.39 -9.68 -9.65
N CYS A 238 18.36 -8.79 -8.66
CA CYS A 238 17.47 -7.65 -8.62
C CYS A 238 18.19 -6.37 -8.13
N ARG A 239 17.60 -5.20 -8.37
CA ARG A 239 18.21 -3.89 -8.10
C ARG A 239 18.37 -3.59 -6.60
N HIS A 240 17.43 -4.02 -5.78
CA HIS A 240 17.33 -3.63 -4.37
C HIS A 240 17.79 -4.76 -3.45
N GLN A 241 18.53 -4.41 -2.40
CA GLN A 241 19.03 -5.34 -1.39
C GLN A 241 17.92 -5.88 -0.50
N THR A 242 16.98 -5.03 -0.10
CA THR A 242 15.79 -5.43 0.68
C THR A 242 14.55 -4.87 0.02
N LEU A 243 13.47 -5.65 0.01
CA LEU A 243 12.20 -5.27 -0.64
C LEU A 243 11.06 -5.14 0.36
N LEU A 244 11.01 -6.01 1.37
CA LEU A 244 9.99 -5.96 2.41
C LEU A 244 10.52 -5.23 3.66
N GLY A 245 9.64 -4.49 4.30
CA GLY A 245 9.90 -3.80 5.56
C GLY A 245 8.58 -3.34 6.19
N PHE A 246 8.29 -3.82 7.40
CA PHE A 246 7.03 -3.57 8.10
C PHE A 246 7.18 -2.46 9.15
N ALA A 247 7.57 -1.28 8.70
CA ALA A 247 7.57 -0.10 9.56
C ALA A 247 6.14 0.44 9.68
N ALA A 248 5.67 0.67 10.91
CA ALA A 248 4.38 1.30 11.14
C ALA A 248 4.40 2.73 10.61
N ASP A 249 3.34 3.09 9.89
CA ASP A 249 3.06 4.46 9.46
C ASP A 249 1.57 4.75 9.76
N PRO A 250 1.23 5.05 11.03
CA PRO A 250 -0.15 5.11 11.47
C PRO A 250 -1.01 6.09 10.67
N SER A 251 -0.41 7.18 10.18
CA SER A 251 -1.11 8.14 9.32
C SER A 251 -1.41 7.55 7.94
N VAL A 252 -0.45 6.89 7.29
CA VAL A 252 -0.71 6.20 6.02
C VAL A 252 -1.74 5.09 6.20
N GLU A 253 -1.63 4.30 7.28
CA GLU A 253 -2.52 3.19 7.55
C GLU A 253 -3.96 3.64 7.82
N ALA A 254 -4.16 4.69 8.64
CA ALA A 254 -5.45 5.31 8.86
C ALA A 254 -6.05 5.90 7.56
N LEU A 255 -5.21 6.45 6.69
CA LEU A 255 -5.65 6.95 5.38
C LEU A 255 -6.16 5.83 4.46
N LEU A 256 -5.54 4.64 4.56
CA LEU A 256 -6.00 3.40 3.92
C LEU A 256 -7.20 2.76 4.62
N GLY A 257 -7.74 3.38 5.67
CA GLY A 257 -8.91 2.91 6.40
C GLY A 257 -8.63 1.69 7.28
N ALA A 258 -7.38 1.45 7.65
CA ALA A 258 -7.00 0.38 8.55
C ALA A 258 -7.52 0.63 9.97
N GLU A 259 -8.08 -0.40 10.60
CA GLU A 259 -8.48 -0.36 12.01
C GLU A 259 -7.40 -0.89 12.95
N THR A 260 -6.49 -1.73 12.44
CA THR A 260 -5.28 -2.16 13.17
C THR A 260 -4.01 -1.82 12.41
N ILE A 261 -2.95 -1.56 13.16
CA ILE A 261 -1.66 -1.18 12.60
C ILE A 261 -0.89 -2.44 12.19
N ASN A 262 -0.37 -2.48 10.97
CA ASN A 262 0.42 -3.57 10.38
C ASN A 262 -0.26 -4.94 10.57
N PHE A 263 0.40 -5.79 11.35
CA PHE A 263 -0.01 -7.13 11.75
C PHE A 263 -0.31 -7.15 13.26
N ALA A 264 -0.78 -6.06 13.84
CA ALA A 264 -1.27 -6.08 15.22
C ALA A 264 -2.63 -6.78 15.27
N PRO A 265 -2.86 -7.69 16.24
CA PRO A 265 -4.21 -8.15 16.54
C PRO A 265 -5.05 -6.97 17.07
N ALA A 266 -6.35 -7.00 16.79
CA ALA A 266 -7.27 -6.04 17.40
C ALA A 266 -7.48 -6.40 18.87
N PHE A 267 -7.40 -5.42 19.75
CA PHE A 267 -7.59 -5.60 21.20
C PHE A 267 -9.06 -5.51 21.63
N SER A 268 -9.89 -4.80 20.87
CA SER A 268 -11.29 -4.50 21.18
C SER A 268 -12.16 -4.72 19.94
N PRO A 269 -13.39 -5.24 20.08
CA PRO A 269 -14.37 -5.29 18.99
C PRO A 269 -14.99 -3.92 18.70
N LEU A 270 -14.76 -2.92 19.56
CA LEU A 270 -15.25 -1.56 19.41
C LEU A 270 -14.11 -0.60 19.05
N ASN A 271 -14.40 0.34 18.16
CA ASN A 271 -13.53 1.47 17.84
C ASN A 271 -13.65 2.60 18.89
N GLY A 272 -12.89 3.69 18.70
CA GLY A 272 -12.89 4.84 19.61
C GLY A 272 -14.25 5.54 19.76
N ASP A 273 -15.16 5.35 18.81
CA ASP A 273 -16.53 5.89 18.82
C ASP A 273 -17.54 4.91 19.46
N GLY A 274 -17.07 3.77 19.99
CA GLY A 274 -17.93 2.72 20.55
C GLY A 274 -18.69 1.89 19.51
N MET A 275 -18.35 2.00 18.22
CA MET A 275 -18.95 1.24 17.14
C MET A 275 -18.18 -0.06 16.88
N LEU A 276 -18.87 -1.11 16.41
CA LEU A 276 -18.21 -2.35 16.03
C LEU A 276 -17.17 -2.10 14.93
N MET A 277 -15.95 -2.58 15.15
CA MET A 277 -14.89 -2.64 14.15
C MET A 277 -15.27 -3.60 13.02
N GLN A 278 -14.82 -3.32 11.81
CA GLN A 278 -15.05 -4.16 10.62
C GLN A 278 -14.59 -5.60 10.82
N TRP A 279 -13.49 -5.84 11.53
CA TRP A 279 -13.02 -7.21 11.77
C TRP A 279 -14.02 -8.02 12.60
N ALA A 280 -14.70 -7.36 13.54
CA ALA A 280 -15.72 -7.98 14.39
C ALA A 280 -17.02 -8.18 13.59
N GLN A 281 -17.40 -7.20 12.76
CA GLN A 281 -18.55 -7.31 11.85
C GLN A 281 -18.38 -8.45 10.84
N ALA A 282 -17.17 -8.68 10.34
CA ALA A 282 -16.88 -9.75 9.38
C ALA A 282 -17.08 -11.17 9.95
N ARG A 283 -17.32 -11.30 11.26
CA ARG A 283 -17.58 -12.57 11.95
C ARG A 283 -19.05 -12.77 12.36
N LEU A 284 -19.92 -11.80 12.06
CA LEU A 284 -21.36 -11.87 12.31
C LEU A 284 -22.09 -12.38 11.08
#